data_AF-A0A6M3J1W8-F1
#
_entry.id   AF-A0A6M3J1W8-F1
#
_cell.length_a   1.000
_cell.length_b   1.000
_cell.length_c   1.000
_cell.angle_alpha   90.00
_cell.angle_beta   90.00
_cell.angle_gamma   90.00
#
_symmetry.space_group_name_H-M   'P 1'
#
loop_
_entity.id
_entity.type
_entity.pdbx_description
1 polymer ?
#
loop_
_entity_poly.entity_id
_entity_poly.type
_entity_poly.pdbx_seq_one_letter_code
_entity_poly.pdbx_strand_id
1 'polypeptide(L)'
;MMQLQVAGDFAAQHFWPNAPVKYVELGKRHRHVFTFRALIEVSESGDREVEFLELADMCTAHLKNFLRDNPGSSCETLVRELHAFMARLGRPPTRCEVLEDDRCGAVYAPEKGGCACCAE
;
A
#
# COMPACT_ATOMS: atom_id res chain seq x y z
N MET A 1 -11.14 0.68 -20.79
CA MET A 1 -11.09 0.65 -19.31
C MET A 1 -10.16 1.75 -18.84
N MET A 2 -10.50 2.43 -17.73
CA MET A 2 -9.68 3.48 -17.13
C MET A 2 -9.06 2.98 -15.82
N GLN A 3 -7.89 3.50 -15.47
CA GLN A 3 -7.30 3.30 -14.15
C GLN A 3 -7.38 4.59 -13.34
N LEU A 4 -7.80 4.46 -12.09
CA LEU A 4 -7.72 5.53 -11.11
C LEU A 4 -6.52 5.31 -10.22
N GLN A 5 -5.81 6.40 -9.92
CA GLN A 5 -4.73 6.39 -8.96
C GLN A 5 -5.18 7.06 -7.66
N VAL A 6 -5.05 6.34 -6.56
CA VAL A 6 -5.21 6.86 -5.19
C VAL A 6 -3.83 6.93 -4.57
N ALA A 7 -3.50 8.07 -3.96
CA ALA A 7 -2.22 8.29 -3.32
C ALA A 7 -2.39 9.10 -2.04
N GLY A 8 -1.44 8.93 -1.13
CA GLY A 8 -1.37 9.68 0.11
C GLY A 8 -0.03 9.49 0.80
N ASP A 9 0.20 10.31 1.81
CA ASP A 9 1.40 10.28 2.64
C ASP A 9 1.03 10.22 4.12
N PHE A 10 1.89 9.60 4.91
CA PHE A 10 1.78 9.64 6.37
C PHE A 10 3.14 9.53 7.05
N ALA A 11 3.33 10.33 8.10
CA ALA A 11 4.46 10.18 8.99
C ALA A 11 4.19 9.09 10.04
N ALA A 12 5.13 8.17 10.20
CA ALA A 12 5.06 7.12 11.22
C ALA A 12 6.45 6.70 11.70
N GLN A 13 6.49 6.05 12.87
CA GLN A 13 7.70 5.45 13.41
C GLN A 13 7.67 3.93 13.20
N HIS A 14 8.81 3.37 12.82
CA HIS A 14 9.02 1.93 12.74
C HIS A 14 10.46 1.57 13.10
N PHE A 15 10.82 0.29 12.99
CA PHE A 15 12.19 -0.18 13.09
C PHE A 15 12.34 -1.48 12.28
N TRP A 16 13.57 -1.82 11.91
CA TRP A 16 13.91 -3.09 11.29
C TRP A 16 14.56 -4.02 12.33
N PRO A 17 13.84 -5.00 12.91
CA PRO A 17 14.33 -5.79 14.04
C PRO A 17 15.66 -6.52 13.77
N ASN A 18 15.89 -6.91 12.52
CA ASN A 18 17.04 -7.71 12.09
C ASN A 18 18.02 -6.89 11.25
N ALA A 19 18.14 -5.59 11.51
CA ALA A 19 19.04 -4.71 10.77
C ALA A 19 20.50 -5.24 10.85
N PRO A 20 21.22 -5.30 9.71
CA PRO A 20 22.64 -5.68 9.71
C PRO A 20 23.47 -4.74 10.59
N VAL A 21 24.60 -5.23 11.12
CA VAL A 21 25.49 -4.44 12.02
C VAL A 21 25.88 -3.09 11.42
N LYS A 22 26.15 -3.03 10.10
CA LYS A 22 26.48 -1.79 9.39
C LYS A 22 25.34 -0.75 9.33
N TYR A 23 24.11 -1.14 9.64
CA TYR A 23 22.91 -0.31 9.66
C TYR A 23 22.16 -0.43 11.00
N VAL A 24 22.88 -0.62 12.11
CA VAL A 24 22.31 -0.85 13.45
C VAL A 24 21.28 0.21 13.87
N GLU A 25 21.42 1.43 13.38
CA GLU A 25 20.46 2.52 13.65
C GLU A 25 19.06 2.23 13.12
N LEU A 26 18.93 1.45 12.02
CA LEU A 26 17.63 1.01 11.51
C LEU A 26 16.93 0.03 12.46
N GLY A 27 17.66 -0.62 13.36
CA GLY A 27 17.10 -1.47 14.42
C GLY A 27 16.48 -0.68 15.57
N LYS A 28 16.75 0.62 15.68
CA LYS A 28 16.12 1.50 16.66
C LYS A 28 14.86 2.11 16.07
N ARG A 29 13.94 2.56 16.94
CA ARG A 29 12.73 3.25 16.48
C ARG A 29 13.11 4.58 15.84
N HIS A 30 12.70 4.78 14.59
CA HIS A 30 12.98 5.97 13.80
C HIS A 30 11.75 6.34 12.96
N ARG A 31 11.72 7.58 12.44
CA ARG A 31 10.55 8.15 11.78
C ARG A 31 10.82 8.34 10.29
N HIS A 32 9.85 7.95 9.47
CA HIS A 32 9.81 8.23 8.05
C HIS A 32 8.51 8.89 7.64
N VAL A 33 8.54 9.49 6.44
CA VAL A 33 7.31 9.76 5.69
C VAL A 33 7.12 8.60 4.72
N PHE A 34 6.01 7.90 4.85
CA PHE A 34 5.63 6.84 3.93
C PHE A 34 4.68 7.42 2.89
N THR A 35 5.00 7.21 1.62
CA THR A 35 4.15 7.59 0.48
C THR A 35 3.57 6.32 -0.12
N PHE A 36 2.26 6.27 -0.33
CA PHE A 36 1.62 5.13 -1.01
C PHE A 36 0.92 5.54 -2.30
N ARG A 37 0.82 4.59 -3.23
CA ARG A 37 0.04 4.70 -4.47
C ARG A 37 -0.67 3.39 -4.75
N ALA A 38 -1.92 3.45 -5.19
CA ALA A 38 -2.69 2.31 -5.61
C ALA A 38 -3.43 2.60 -6.92
N LEU A 39 -3.38 1.66 -7.86
CA LEU A 39 -4.08 1.71 -9.15
C LEU A 39 -5.27 0.77 -9.14
N ILE A 40 -6.48 1.29 -9.32
CA ILE A 40 -7.72 0.51 -9.40
C ILE A 40 -8.33 0.63 -10.81
N GLU A 41 -8.89 -0.47 -11.33
CA GLU A 41 -9.64 -0.45 -12.59
C GLU A 41 -11.07 0.04 -12.33
N VAL A 42 -11.57 0.93 -13.19
CA VAL A 42 -12.95 1.42 -13.16
C VAL A 42 -13.59 1.39 -14.55
N SER A 43 -14.93 1.44 -14.57
CA SER A 43 -15.68 1.48 -15.83
C SER A 43 -15.45 2.81 -16.55
N GLU A 44 -15.58 2.83 -17.88
CA GLU A 44 -15.48 4.07 -18.67
C GLU A 44 -16.74 4.96 -18.53
N SER A 45 -17.80 4.45 -17.91
CA SER A 45 -19.12 5.11 -17.88
C SER A 45 -19.38 5.98 -16.65
N GLY A 46 -18.52 5.97 -15.63
CA GLY A 46 -18.80 6.61 -14.33
C GLY A 46 -17.85 7.76 -13.98
N ASP A 47 -18.35 8.99 -14.04
CA ASP A 47 -17.76 10.11 -13.30
C ASP A 47 -17.97 9.89 -11.79
N ARG A 48 -16.90 9.98 -10.99
CA ARG A 48 -16.91 9.82 -9.51
C ARG A 48 -17.44 8.49 -8.94
N GLU A 49 -17.09 7.33 -9.52
CA GLU A 49 -17.36 6.02 -8.87
C GLU A 49 -16.65 5.83 -7.51
N VAL A 50 -15.65 6.67 -7.23
CA VAL A 50 -14.84 6.71 -6.02
C VAL A 50 -14.62 8.17 -5.64
N GLU A 51 -14.92 8.53 -4.39
CA GLU A 51 -14.42 9.79 -3.83
C GLU A 51 -12.96 9.60 -3.42
N PHE A 52 -12.05 10.20 -4.18
CA PHE A 52 -10.61 9.96 -4.08
C PHE A 52 -10.04 10.35 -2.73
N LEU A 53 -10.52 11.48 -2.20
CA LEU A 53 -10.06 12.00 -0.92
C LEU A 53 -10.46 11.06 0.22
N GLU A 54 -11.70 10.58 0.21
CA GLU A 54 -12.18 9.62 1.21
C GLU A 54 -11.37 8.33 1.16
N LEU A 55 -11.12 7.77 -0.03
CA LEU A 55 -10.36 6.53 -0.16
C LEU A 55 -8.88 6.71 0.24
N ALA A 56 -8.28 7.85 -0.09
CA ALA A 56 -6.92 8.19 0.34
C ALA A 56 -6.85 8.32 1.87
N ASP A 57 -7.81 9.01 2.49
CA ASP A 57 -7.89 9.17 3.95
C ASP A 57 -8.07 7.82 4.65
N MET A 58 -8.94 6.96 4.13
CA MET A 58 -9.13 5.60 4.65
C MET A 58 -7.85 4.77 4.58
N CYS A 59 -7.15 4.79 3.44
CA CYS A 59 -5.89 4.06 3.26
C CYS A 59 -4.80 4.60 4.20
N THR A 60 -4.72 5.92 4.34
CA THR A 60 -3.78 6.62 5.23
C THR A 60 -4.02 6.23 6.68
N ALA A 61 -5.26 6.33 7.15
CA ALA A 61 -5.63 5.95 8.52
C ALA A 61 -5.36 4.48 8.79
N HIS A 62 -5.70 3.60 7.84
CA HIS A 62 -5.46 2.16 7.94
C HIS A 62 -3.98 1.83 8.08
N LEU A 63 -3.14 2.29 7.14
CA LEU A 63 -1.69 2.00 7.15
C LEU A 63 -0.99 2.57 8.39
N LYS A 64 -1.38 3.79 8.81
CA LYS A 64 -0.83 4.41 10.02
C LYS A 64 -1.18 3.61 11.28
N ASN A 65 -2.42 3.14 11.39
CA ASN A 65 -2.84 2.28 12.50
C ASN A 65 -2.13 0.92 12.46
N PHE A 66 -2.08 0.29 11.29
CA PHE A 66 -1.38 -0.98 11.10
C PHE A 66 0.09 -0.88 11.52
N LEU A 67 0.81 0.15 11.07
CA LEU A 67 2.23 0.31 11.39
C LEU A 67 2.47 0.66 12.86
N ARG A 68 1.56 1.43 13.50
CA ARG A 68 1.61 1.67 14.94
C ARG A 68 1.55 0.34 15.72
N ASP A 69 0.64 -0.55 15.30
CA ASP A 69 0.40 -1.83 15.97
C ASP A 69 1.45 -2.89 15.56
N ASN A 70 2.10 -2.71 14.40
CA ASN A 70 3.13 -3.59 13.85
C ASN A 70 4.41 -2.80 13.48
N PRO A 71 5.10 -2.17 14.43
CA PRO A 71 6.19 -1.23 14.17
C PRO A 71 7.46 -1.86 13.57
N GLY A 72 7.51 -3.19 13.42
CA GLY A 72 8.57 -3.91 12.73
C GLY A 72 8.33 -4.12 11.23
N SER A 73 7.22 -3.60 10.70
CA SER A 73 6.79 -3.84 9.31
C SER A 73 7.64 -3.06 8.31
N SER A 74 8.01 -3.73 7.22
CA SER A 74 8.73 -3.14 6.09
C SER A 74 7.78 -2.59 5.02
N CYS A 75 8.32 -1.90 4.02
CA CYS A 75 7.54 -1.45 2.86
C CYS A 75 6.86 -2.62 2.12
N GLU A 76 7.50 -3.79 2.05
CA GLU A 76 6.93 -5.01 1.44
C GLU A 76 5.69 -5.51 2.20
N THR A 77 5.68 -5.40 3.52
CA THR A 77 4.50 -5.72 4.34
C THR A 77 3.41 -4.67 4.13
N LEU A 78 3.77 -3.38 4.17
CA LEU A 78 2.82 -2.28 4.01
C LEU A 78 2.13 -2.29 2.65
N VAL A 79 2.86 -2.58 1.56
CA VAL A 79 2.28 -2.61 0.20
C VAL A 79 1.28 -3.76 0.03
N ARG A 80 1.52 -4.92 0.68
CA ARG A 80 0.59 -6.06 0.70
C ARG A 80 -0.63 -5.76 1.56
N GLU A 81 -0.42 -5.11 2.71
CA GLU A 81 -1.51 -4.68 3.58
C GLU A 81 -2.42 -3.66 2.90
N LEU A 82 -1.85 -2.68 2.17
CA LEU A 82 -2.61 -1.74 1.36
C LEU A 82 -3.49 -2.46 0.33
N HIS A 83 -2.90 -3.39 -0.42
CA HIS A 83 -3.65 -4.19 -1.38
C HIS A 83 -4.78 -4.99 -0.70
N ALA A 84 -4.49 -5.68 0.40
CA ALA A 84 -5.47 -6.48 1.13
C ALA A 84 -6.60 -5.62 1.72
N PHE A 85 -6.28 -4.43 2.23
CA PHE A 85 -7.26 -3.47 2.71
C PHE A 85 -8.20 -3.01 1.59
N MET A 86 -7.66 -2.54 0.47
CA MET A 86 -8.47 -2.07 -0.66
C MET A 86 -9.30 -3.20 -1.28
N ALA A 87 -8.77 -4.43 -1.34
CA ALA A 87 -9.54 -5.60 -1.75
C ALA A 87 -10.74 -5.88 -0.82
N ARG A 88 -10.58 -5.72 0.50
CA ARG A 88 -11.69 -5.83 1.47
C ARG A 88 -12.76 -4.74 1.30
N LEU A 89 -12.38 -3.58 0.76
CA LEU A 89 -13.33 -2.52 0.37
C LEU A 89 -14.03 -2.81 -0.96
N GLY A 90 -13.81 -3.97 -1.57
CA GLY A 90 -14.35 -4.32 -2.89
C GLY A 90 -13.65 -3.61 -4.05
N ARG A 91 -12.44 -3.07 -3.83
CA ARG A 91 -11.67 -2.29 -4.80
C ARG A 91 -10.24 -2.83 -4.94
N PRO A 92 -10.06 -4.08 -5.41
CA PRO A 92 -8.75 -4.69 -5.50
C PRO A 92 -7.82 -3.89 -6.44
N PRO A 93 -6.67 -3.40 -5.96
CA PRO A 93 -5.73 -2.69 -6.81
C PRO A 93 -5.01 -3.62 -7.77
N THR A 94 -4.81 -3.17 -9.01
CA THR A 94 -3.94 -3.83 -9.99
C THR A 94 -2.46 -3.62 -9.71
N ARG A 95 -2.11 -2.54 -9.00
CA ARG A 95 -0.77 -2.24 -8.53
C ARG A 95 -0.85 -1.40 -7.27
N CYS A 96 -0.02 -1.72 -6.29
CA CYS A 96 0.26 -0.92 -5.11
C CYS A 96 1.76 -0.60 -5.03
N GLU A 97 2.08 0.51 -4.40
CA GLU A 97 3.44 0.96 -4.14
C GLU A 97 3.48 1.68 -2.80
N VAL A 98 4.54 1.42 -2.03
CA VAL A 98 4.84 2.13 -0.78
C VAL A 98 6.31 2.52 -0.82
N LEU A 99 6.60 3.79 -0.60
CA LEU A 99 7.93 4.38 -0.52
C LEU A 99 8.19 4.92 0.87
N GLU A 100 9.44 4.83 1.29
CA GLU A 100 10.00 5.45 2.48
C GLU A 100 10.82 6.68 2.06
N ASP A 101 10.45 7.84 2.59
CA ASP A 101 11.02 9.16 2.28
C ASP A 101 11.12 9.46 0.78
N ASP A 102 10.15 9.01 -0.03
CA ASP A 102 10.13 9.13 -1.49
C ASP A 102 11.38 8.57 -2.22
N ARG A 103 12.18 7.71 -1.56
CA ARG A 103 13.45 7.22 -2.11
C ARG A 103 13.44 5.73 -2.43
N CYS A 104 13.08 4.90 -1.45
CA CYS A 104 13.19 3.45 -1.53
C CYS A 104 11.89 2.82 -1.08
N GLY A 105 11.53 1.65 -1.59
CA GLY A 105 10.28 1.03 -1.18
C GLY A 105 9.95 -0.27 -1.91
N ALA A 106 8.67 -0.61 -1.90
CA ALA A 106 8.17 -1.85 -2.46
C ALA A 106 6.99 -1.61 -3.41
N VAL A 107 6.92 -2.43 -4.44
CA VAL A 107 5.83 -2.48 -5.41
C VAL A 107 5.20 -3.86 -5.36
N TYR A 108 3.88 -3.92 -5.37
CA TYR A 108 3.12 -5.15 -5.47
C TYR A 108 2.11 -5.06 -6.60
N ALA A 109 2.23 -5.97 -7.57
CA ALA A 109 1.25 -6.17 -8.62
C ALA A 109 0.90 -7.67 -8.63
N PRO A 110 -0.31 -8.07 -8.18
CA PRO A 110 -0.70 -9.46 -8.29
C PRO A 110 -0.71 -9.86 -9.77
N GLU A 111 -0.25 -11.07 -10.07
CA GLU A 111 -0.43 -11.61 -11.42
C GLU A 111 -1.92 -11.56 -11.75
N LYS A 112 -2.27 -11.11 -12.96
CA LYS A 112 -3.63 -11.26 -13.46
C LYS A 112 -3.91 -12.74 -13.48
N GLY A 113 -4.64 -13.24 -12.48
CA GLY A 113 -5.07 -14.63 -12.46
C GLY A 113 -5.74 -14.91 -13.79
N GLY A 114 -5.13 -15.81 -14.57
CA GLY A 114 -5.83 -16.44 -15.67
C GLY A 114 -7.12 -16.98 -15.08
N CYS A 115 -8.25 -16.53 -15.62
CA CYS A 115 -9.55 -17.07 -15.28
C CYS A 115 -9.49 -18.59 -15.47
N ALA A 116 -9.35 -19.36 -14.38
CA ALA A 116 -9.41 -20.81 -14.39
C ALA A 116 -10.86 -21.30 -14.37
N CYS A 117 -11.77 -20.55 -15.00
CA CYS A 117 -13.15 -20.95 -15.23
C CYS A 117 -13.29 -21.31 -16.71
N CYS A 118 -12.75 -22.46 -17.12
CA CYS A 118 -13.08 -23.25 -18.32
C CYS A 118 -12.06 -24.40 -18.43
N ALA A 119 -12.13 -25.38 -17.54
CA ALA A 119 -11.68 -26.73 -17.85
C ALA A 119 -12.91 -27.62 -17.72
N GLU A 120 -13.18 -28.33 -18.81
CA GLU A 120 -14.41 -29.01 -19.21
C GLU A 120 -14.98 -30.01 -18.17
#